data_AF-A0A166SCW6-F1
#
_entry.id   AF-A0A166SCW6-F1
#
_cell.length_a   1.000
_cell.length_b   1.000
_cell.length_c   1.000
_cell.angle_alpha   90.00
_cell.angle_beta   90.00
_cell.angle_gamma   90.00
#
_symmetry.space_group_name_H-M   'P 1'
#
loop_
_entity.id
_entity.type
_entity.pdbx_description
1 polymer ?
#
loop_
_entity_poly.entity_id
_entity_poly.type
_entity_poly.pdbx_seq_one_letter_code
_entity_poly.pdbx_strand_id
1 'polypeptide(L)'
;MAIKDLFNNFFTIEEEEDEDFIQEEERRREREQQQVQQQANKQQSERPRAVQSVPKRQASRSKSSQNDKQLQVAQKQEQGNVVNMSPTQDTYQNGSSKMCLFEPRVFSDTQDIADELKNRRATLVNLQRIDQVSAKRIIDFLSGTVYAIGGDIQRVGADIFLCTPDNVEVAGSITDHIESMENHYK
;
A
#
# COMPACT_ATOMS: atom_id res chain seq x y z
N MET A 1 -4.35 -21.06 -9.97
CA MET A 1 -4.85 -20.70 -11.32
C MET A 1 -6.20 -19.97 -11.29
N ALA A 2 -6.87 -19.83 -10.14
CA ALA A 2 -8.22 -19.25 -10.04
C ALA A 2 -8.28 -17.70 -9.96
N ILE A 3 -7.15 -17.00 -9.79
CA ILE A 3 -7.12 -15.54 -9.63
C ILE A 3 -7.28 -14.81 -10.99
N LYS A 4 -6.99 -15.48 -12.11
CA LYS A 4 -7.07 -14.87 -13.45
C LYS A 4 -8.51 -14.67 -13.92
N ASP A 5 -9.44 -15.53 -13.50
CA ASP A 5 -10.84 -15.46 -13.94
C ASP A 5 -11.67 -14.44 -13.15
N LEU A 6 -11.27 -14.13 -11.91
CA LEU A 6 -11.91 -13.11 -11.07
C LEU A 6 -11.44 -11.69 -11.41
N PHE A 7 -10.18 -11.52 -11.81
CA PHE A 7 -9.67 -10.23 -12.28
C PHE A 7 -10.19 -9.86 -13.67
N ASN A 8 -10.38 -10.82 -14.58
CA ASN A 8 -10.92 -10.52 -15.91
C ASN A 8 -12.36 -10.00 -15.85
N ASN A 9 -13.24 -10.57 -15.01
CA ASN A 9 -14.63 -10.10 -14.91
C ASN A 9 -14.82 -8.78 -14.11
N PHE A 10 -13.79 -8.31 -13.40
CA PHE A 10 -13.84 -7.03 -12.67
C PHE A 10 -13.13 -5.89 -13.42
N PHE A 11 -12.12 -6.20 -14.25
CA PHE A 11 -11.35 -5.19 -15.00
C PHE A 11 -11.73 -5.05 -16.49
N THR A 12 -12.55 -5.95 -17.04
CA THR A 12 -13.08 -5.78 -18.42
C THR A 12 -14.56 -5.45 -18.38
N ILE A 13 -14.84 -4.14 -18.45
CA ILE A 13 -15.92 -3.45 -19.16
C ILE A 13 -15.92 -2.02 -18.61
N GLU A 14 -14.97 -1.23 -19.10
CA GLU A 14 -15.08 0.24 -19.26
C GLU A 14 -14.17 0.54 -20.47
N GLU A 15 -14.56 0.05 -21.65
CA GLU A 15 -13.87 0.30 -22.94
C GLU A 15 -14.79 1.08 -23.91
N GLU A 16 -15.83 1.76 -23.41
CA GLU A 16 -16.74 2.56 -24.25
C GLU A 16 -16.86 4.04 -23.87
N GLU A 17 -16.10 4.53 -22.89
CA GLU A 17 -15.92 5.97 -22.65
C GLU A 17 -14.42 6.24 -22.64
N ASP A 18 -13.82 6.59 -23.80
CA ASP A 18 -12.57 7.39 -23.90
C ASP A 18 -11.90 7.43 -25.30
N GLU A 19 -12.51 6.93 -26.39
CA GLU A 19 -11.90 7.10 -27.73
C GLU A 19 -11.74 8.58 -28.13
N ASP A 20 -12.63 9.46 -27.68
CA ASP A 20 -12.57 10.90 -27.97
C ASP A 20 -11.50 11.64 -27.15
N PHE A 21 -11.22 11.20 -25.92
CA PHE A 21 -10.28 11.89 -25.02
C PHE A 21 -8.82 11.57 -25.37
N ILE A 22 -8.55 10.32 -25.77
CA ILE A 22 -7.20 9.87 -26.17
C ILE A 22 -6.78 10.57 -27.48
N GLN A 23 -7.69 10.73 -28.46
CA GLN A 23 -7.39 11.44 -29.71
C GLN A 23 -7.15 12.95 -29.55
N GLU A 24 -7.71 13.58 -28.51
CA GLU A 24 -7.47 14.99 -28.23
C GLU A 24 -6.13 15.22 -27.50
N GLU A 25 -5.74 14.30 -26.61
CA GLU A 25 -4.44 14.35 -25.94
C GLU A 25 -3.26 14.09 -26.89
N GLU A 26 -3.38 13.13 -27.82
CA GLU A 26 -2.35 12.87 -28.83
C GLU A 26 -2.13 14.07 -29.76
N ARG A 27 -3.22 14.71 -30.23
CA ARG A 27 -3.12 15.95 -31.05
C ARG A 27 -2.49 17.12 -30.30
N ARG A 28 -2.67 17.21 -28.98
CA ARG A 28 -2.00 18.22 -28.14
C ARG A 28 -0.50 17.96 -28.03
N ARG A 29 -0.10 16.71 -27.80
CA ARG A 29 1.31 16.31 -27.70
C ARG A 29 2.07 16.49 -29.03
N GLU A 30 1.44 16.22 -30.16
CA GLU A 30 2.03 16.47 -31.49
C GLU A 30 2.27 17.97 -31.77
N ARG A 31 1.34 18.84 -31.34
CA ARG A 31 1.50 20.30 -31.48
C ARG A 31 2.60 20.88 -30.60
N GLU A 32 2.78 20.34 -29.40
CA GLU A 32 3.86 20.74 -28.49
C GLU A 32 5.23 20.29 -29.01
N GLN A 33 5.35 19.07 -29.55
CA GLN A 33 6.60 18.59 -30.15
C GLN A 33 7.02 19.42 -31.38
N GLN A 34 6.07 19.86 -32.20
CA GLN A 34 6.37 20.72 -33.36
C GLN A 34 6.85 22.13 -32.95
N GLN A 35 6.39 22.68 -31.82
CA GLN A 35 6.87 23.98 -31.33
C GLN A 35 8.28 23.92 -30.74
N VAL A 36 8.63 22.85 -30.02
CA VAL A 36 9.97 22.69 -29.42
C VAL A 36 11.05 22.54 -30.50
N GLN A 37 10.72 21.91 -31.64
CA GLN A 37 11.67 21.73 -32.74
C GLN A 37 11.96 23.02 -33.53
N GLN A 38 11.03 23.99 -33.55
CA GLN A 38 11.27 25.31 -34.16
C GLN A 38 12.15 26.24 -33.31
N GLN A 39 12.13 26.11 -31.99
CA GLN A 39 13.01 26.91 -31.11
C GLN A 39 14.45 26.37 -31.04
N ALA A 40 14.66 25.07 -31.23
CA ALA A 40 16.00 24.46 -31.19
C ALA A 40 16.90 24.87 -32.38
N ASN A 41 16.34 25.38 -33.49
CA ASN A 41 17.11 25.70 -34.69
C ASN A 41 17.62 27.16 -34.76
N LYS A 42 17.49 27.96 -33.69
CA LYS A 42 17.89 29.38 -33.64
C LYS A 42 19.12 29.70 -32.78
N GLN A 43 19.81 28.73 -32.18
CA GLN A 43 20.99 28.98 -31.31
C GLN A 43 22.25 28.21 -31.74
N GLN A 44 22.50 28.10 -33.05
CA GLN A 44 23.76 27.56 -33.57
C GLN A 44 24.61 28.65 -34.21
N SER A 45 25.05 29.62 -33.41
CA SER A 45 26.24 30.40 -33.70
C SER A 45 26.76 30.98 -32.39
N GLU A 46 27.82 30.38 -31.85
CA GLU A 46 28.98 31.02 -31.20
C GLU A 46 29.80 29.92 -30.50
N ARG A 47 30.95 29.56 -31.08
CA ARG A 47 32.04 28.83 -30.41
C ARG A 47 32.98 29.90 -29.83
N PRO A 48 33.56 29.71 -28.63
CA PRO A 48 34.92 29.16 -28.64
C PRO A 48 35.37 28.31 -27.43
N ARG A 49 36.24 27.35 -27.77
CA ARG A 49 37.53 26.92 -27.18
C ARG A 49 37.65 26.33 -25.76
N ALA A 50 38.21 25.11 -25.80
CA ALA A 50 38.88 24.29 -24.79
C ALA A 50 39.66 25.01 -23.68
N VAL A 51 39.69 24.43 -22.47
CA VAL A 51 40.88 23.72 -21.92
C VAL A 51 40.61 22.95 -20.60
N GLN A 52 41.16 21.73 -20.56
CA GLN A 52 41.95 21.07 -19.51
C GLN A 52 41.40 20.58 -18.14
N SER A 53 41.70 19.29 -17.95
CA SER A 53 42.32 18.61 -16.79
C SER A 53 41.55 18.42 -15.46
N VAL A 54 41.23 17.14 -15.24
CA VAL A 54 41.00 16.40 -13.98
C VAL A 54 41.97 16.79 -12.84
N PRO A 55 41.62 16.66 -11.54
CA PRO A 55 41.68 15.35 -10.88
C PRO A 55 40.67 15.05 -9.73
N LYS A 56 40.77 13.80 -9.28
CA LYS A 56 40.03 12.92 -8.36
C LYS A 56 40.14 13.27 -6.86
N ARG A 57 39.31 12.59 -6.04
CA ARG A 57 39.38 12.32 -4.56
C ARG A 57 38.72 13.39 -3.65
N GLN A 58 38.07 13.08 -2.52
CA GLN A 58 38.12 11.92 -1.62
C GLN A 58 36.90 11.95 -0.68
N ALA A 59 36.36 10.79 -0.30
CA ALA A 59 35.42 10.66 0.82
C ALA A 59 36.19 10.78 2.16
N SER A 60 35.76 11.70 3.02
CA SER A 60 36.28 11.88 4.37
C SER A 60 35.46 11.09 5.38
N ARG A 61 36.13 10.06 5.87
CA ARG A 61 35.87 9.24 7.06
C ARG A 61 36.05 10.08 8.33
N SER A 62 35.04 10.12 9.20
CA SER A 62 35.20 10.50 10.61
C SER A 62 34.89 9.33 11.53
N LYS A 63 35.85 9.06 12.42
CA LYS A 63 35.80 8.14 13.56
C LYS A 63 35.74 8.99 14.83
N SER A 64 34.99 8.54 15.84
CA SER A 64 35.27 8.74 17.28
C SER A 64 34.31 7.81 18.04
N SER A 65 34.79 6.82 18.80
CA SER A 65 35.25 6.92 20.21
C SER A 65 34.09 7.24 21.15
N GLN A 66 33.87 6.63 22.32
CA GLN A 66 34.51 5.62 23.17
C GLN A 66 33.50 5.39 24.32
N ASN A 67 33.56 4.22 24.98
CA ASN A 67 33.28 3.92 26.41
C ASN A 67 32.09 4.62 27.13
N ASP A 68 31.25 3.91 27.91
CA ASP A 68 31.68 3.34 29.19
C ASP A 68 30.75 2.24 29.71
N LYS A 69 31.39 1.25 30.33
CA LYS A 69 30.77 0.21 31.16
C LYS A 69 30.47 0.82 32.52
N GLN A 70 29.27 0.60 33.06
CA GLN A 70 29.04 0.71 34.49
C GLN A 70 28.31 -0.53 35.02
N LEU A 71 29.06 -1.29 35.81
CA LEU A 71 28.62 -2.39 36.66
C LEU A 71 27.98 -1.81 37.92
N GLN A 72 26.80 -2.29 38.33
CA GLN A 72 26.35 -2.18 39.72
C GLN A 72 25.66 -3.45 40.24
N VAL A 73 26.43 -4.13 41.10
CA VAL A 73 26.09 -4.72 42.41
C VAL A 73 24.92 -5.70 42.51
N ALA A 74 25.29 -6.98 42.67
CA ALA A 74 24.45 -8.03 43.20
C ALA A 74 24.21 -7.84 44.72
N GLN A 75 22.94 -7.77 45.13
CA GLN A 75 22.54 -7.94 46.53
C GLN A 75 21.84 -9.29 46.70
N LYS A 76 22.41 -10.07 47.61
CA LYS A 76 22.00 -11.39 48.07
C LYS A 76 21.04 -11.20 49.25
N GLN A 77 19.79 -11.63 49.14
CA GLN A 77 18.91 -11.84 50.29
C GLN A 77 18.12 -13.15 50.18
N GLU A 78 18.47 -13.98 51.16
CA GLU A 78 17.87 -15.11 51.86
C GLU A 78 16.47 -15.65 51.49
N GLN A 79 16.42 -16.97 51.66
CA GLN A 79 15.38 -17.91 51.31
C GLN A 79 14.18 -17.81 52.26
N GLY A 80 13.05 -17.33 51.73
CA GLY A 80 11.73 -17.73 52.20
C GLY A 80 11.13 -18.68 51.17
N ASN A 81 10.88 -19.93 51.54
CA ASN A 81 10.12 -20.86 50.69
C ASN A 81 8.64 -20.44 50.69
N VAL A 82 8.33 -19.40 49.94
CA VAL A 82 6.95 -19.01 49.61
C VAL A 82 6.61 -19.69 48.30
N VAL A 83 5.64 -20.60 48.34
CA VAL A 83 5.01 -21.12 47.13
C VAL A 83 4.26 -19.96 46.48
N ASN A 84 4.91 -19.30 45.53
CA ASN A 84 4.26 -18.29 44.71
C ASN A 84 3.29 -19.06 43.81
N MET A 85 2.04 -19.18 44.22
CA MET A 85 0.94 -19.50 43.31
C MET A 85 0.75 -18.24 42.45
N SER A 86 1.66 -18.03 41.50
CA SER A 86 1.29 -17.26 40.32
C SER A 86 0.01 -17.92 39.83
N PRO A 87 -1.13 -17.20 39.72
CA PRO A 87 -2.19 -17.73 38.89
C PRO A 87 -1.48 -18.04 37.57
N THR A 88 -1.50 -19.31 37.16
CA THR A 88 -1.44 -19.64 35.76
C THR A 88 -2.48 -18.73 35.16
N GLN A 89 -2.04 -17.56 34.70
CA GLN A 89 -2.73 -16.77 33.74
C GLN A 89 -2.71 -17.71 32.56
N ASP A 90 -3.74 -18.55 32.54
CA ASP A 90 -3.93 -19.61 31.58
C ASP A 90 -3.69 -18.96 30.24
N THR A 91 -2.55 -19.34 29.69
CA THR A 91 -2.26 -19.56 28.29
C THR A 91 -3.46 -19.29 27.38
N TYR A 92 -3.84 -18.02 27.22
CA TYR A 92 -4.30 -17.49 25.95
C TYR A 92 -3.07 -17.23 25.06
N GLN A 93 -2.16 -18.21 25.02
CA GLN A 93 -1.30 -18.47 23.87
C GLN A 93 -2.08 -19.30 22.82
N ASN A 94 -3.42 -19.28 22.90
CA ASN A 94 -4.27 -19.58 21.77
C ASN A 94 -4.29 -18.30 20.92
N GLY A 95 -3.58 -18.32 19.79
CA GLY A 95 -3.33 -17.15 18.96
C GLY A 95 -4.60 -16.32 18.74
N SER A 96 -4.71 -15.20 19.46
CA SER A 96 -5.82 -14.27 19.30
C SER A 96 -5.73 -13.68 17.90
N SER A 97 -6.48 -14.22 16.95
CA SER A 97 -6.64 -13.62 15.63
C SER A 97 -7.32 -12.27 15.80
N LYS A 98 -6.50 -11.21 15.85
CA LYS A 98 -6.99 -9.84 15.97
C LYS A 98 -7.39 -9.34 14.59
N MET A 99 -8.61 -8.81 14.51
CA MET A 99 -9.16 -8.17 13.32
C MET A 99 -9.41 -6.70 13.61
N CYS A 100 -9.08 -5.85 12.64
CA CYS A 100 -9.22 -4.39 12.75
C CYS A 100 -10.36 -3.91 11.87
N LEU A 101 -11.07 -2.86 12.30
CA LEU A 101 -12.16 -2.25 11.55
C LEU A 101 -11.79 -0.81 11.22
N PHE A 102 -11.99 -0.42 9.97
CA PHE A 102 -11.69 0.91 9.46
C PHE A 102 -12.91 1.49 8.75
N GLU A 103 -13.17 2.76 9.01
CA GLU A 103 -14.12 3.59 8.27
C GLU A 103 -13.37 4.84 7.77
N PRO A 104 -12.55 4.70 6.70
CA PRO A 104 -11.75 5.80 6.17
C PRO A 104 -12.60 7.00 5.79
N ARG A 105 -12.00 8.18 5.88
CA ARG A 105 -12.60 9.43 5.36
C ARG A 105 -11.76 10.09 4.28
N VAL A 106 -10.50 9.71 4.19
CA VAL A 106 -9.55 10.24 3.21
C VAL A 106 -8.64 9.11 2.72
N PHE A 107 -8.07 9.28 1.53
CA PHE A 107 -7.17 8.29 0.93
C PHE A 107 -5.93 7.99 1.79
N SER A 108 -5.44 8.94 2.59
CA SER A 108 -4.26 8.75 3.44
C SER A 108 -4.42 7.65 4.50
N ASP A 109 -5.66 7.41 4.96
CA ASP A 109 -5.97 6.39 5.97
C ASP A 109 -5.64 4.96 5.49
N THR A 110 -5.53 4.79 4.17
CA THR A 110 -5.19 3.50 3.55
C THR A 110 -3.82 2.97 3.97
N GLN A 111 -2.89 3.86 4.34
CA GLN A 111 -1.57 3.46 4.82
C GLN A 111 -1.67 2.70 6.14
N ASP A 112 -2.52 3.17 7.06
CA ASP A 112 -2.74 2.50 8.34
C ASP A 112 -3.32 1.10 8.14
N ILE A 113 -4.28 0.96 7.21
CA ILE A 113 -4.85 -0.35 6.83
C ILE A 113 -3.75 -1.30 6.31
N ALA A 114 -2.86 -0.79 5.45
CA ALA A 114 -1.76 -1.59 4.91
C ALA A 114 -0.76 -2.03 6.00
N ASP A 115 -0.49 -1.17 6.99
CA ASP A 115 0.37 -1.53 8.12
C ASP A 115 -0.27 -2.60 9.01
N GLU A 116 -1.59 -2.57 9.22
CA GLU A 116 -2.30 -3.65 9.92
C GLU A 116 -2.18 -4.99 9.19
N LEU A 117 -2.37 -4.98 7.86
CA LEU A 117 -2.24 -6.16 7.01
C LEU A 117 -0.81 -6.74 7.04
N LYS A 118 0.22 -5.88 6.96
CA LYS A 118 1.62 -6.28 7.10
C LYS A 118 1.93 -6.90 8.46
N ASN A 119 1.22 -6.47 9.50
CA ASN A 119 1.32 -7.05 10.84
C ASN A 119 0.49 -8.32 11.02
N ARG A 120 0.07 -8.99 9.93
CA ARG A 120 -0.67 -10.26 9.94
C ARG A 120 -2.04 -10.16 10.65
N ARG A 121 -2.67 -8.99 10.60
CA ARG A 121 -4.04 -8.75 11.09
C ARG A 121 -5.00 -8.57 9.92
N ALA A 122 -6.16 -9.24 9.97
CA ALA A 122 -7.23 -9.04 9.00
C ALA A 122 -7.94 -7.71 9.25
N THR A 123 -8.48 -7.12 8.19
CA THR A 123 -9.05 -5.78 8.25
C THR A 123 -10.38 -5.69 7.51
N LEU A 124 -11.43 -5.18 8.16
CA LEU A 124 -12.68 -4.79 7.53
C LEU A 124 -12.64 -3.30 7.20
N VAL A 125 -12.91 -2.94 5.96
CA VAL A 125 -12.85 -1.57 5.46
C VAL A 125 -14.23 -1.16 4.96
N ASN A 126 -14.83 -0.16 5.59
CA ASN A 126 -16.09 0.44 5.17
C ASN A 126 -15.82 1.75 4.41
N LEU A 127 -16.14 1.78 3.12
CA LEU A 127 -15.93 2.91 2.22
C LEU A 127 -17.20 3.76 1.99
N GLN A 128 -18.30 3.50 2.72
CA GLN A 128 -19.57 4.23 2.54
C GLN A 128 -19.49 5.76 2.70
N ARG A 129 -18.44 6.28 3.37
CA ARG A 129 -18.22 7.72 3.55
C ARG A 129 -17.18 8.32 2.61
N ILE A 130 -16.70 7.53 1.67
CA ILE A 130 -15.71 7.93 0.68
C ILE A 130 -16.40 8.16 -0.67
N ASP A 131 -15.94 9.16 -1.43
CA ASP A 131 -16.42 9.37 -2.79
C ASP A 131 -15.98 8.23 -3.73
N GLN A 132 -16.77 7.93 -4.75
CA GLN A 132 -16.52 6.78 -5.64
C GLN A 132 -15.11 6.79 -6.27
N VAL A 133 -14.58 7.97 -6.61
CA VAL A 133 -13.24 8.12 -7.20
C VAL A 133 -12.17 7.74 -6.18
N SER A 134 -12.23 8.27 -4.96
CA SER A 134 -11.32 7.88 -3.89
C SER A 134 -11.49 6.42 -3.47
N ALA A 135 -12.73 5.89 -3.46
CA ALA A 135 -12.99 4.51 -3.09
C ALA A 135 -12.29 3.54 -4.06
N LYS A 136 -12.43 3.75 -5.38
CA LYS A 136 -11.69 3.00 -6.42
C LYS A 136 -10.17 3.04 -6.15
N ARG A 137 -9.62 4.23 -5.87
CA ARG A 137 -8.18 4.38 -5.54
C ARG A 137 -7.75 3.63 -4.29
N ILE A 138 -8.58 3.64 -3.24
CA ILE A 138 -8.33 2.88 -2.00
C ILE A 138 -8.31 1.38 -2.30
N ILE A 139 -9.29 0.90 -3.06
CA ILE A 139 -9.39 -0.52 -3.46
C ILE A 139 -8.17 -0.92 -4.29
N ASP A 140 -7.72 -0.12 -5.25
CA ASP A 140 -6.52 -0.39 -6.05
C ASP A 140 -5.26 -0.50 -5.18
N PHE A 141 -5.10 0.44 -4.24
CA PHE A 141 -3.97 0.44 -3.32
C PHE A 141 -3.97 -0.79 -2.41
N LEU A 142 -5.13 -1.14 -1.84
CA LEU A 142 -5.27 -2.31 -0.98
C LEU A 142 -5.09 -3.60 -1.75
N SER A 143 -5.61 -3.69 -2.98
CA SER A 143 -5.41 -4.82 -3.89
C SER A 143 -3.93 -5.04 -4.18
N GLY A 144 -3.19 -3.97 -4.47
CA GLY A 144 -1.73 -4.03 -4.62
C GLY A 144 -1.01 -4.46 -3.34
N THR A 145 -1.50 -4.00 -2.18
CA THR A 145 -0.93 -4.34 -0.87
C THR A 145 -1.12 -5.82 -0.54
N VAL A 146 -2.35 -6.34 -0.64
CA VAL A 146 -2.64 -7.75 -0.35
C VAL A 146 -1.93 -8.67 -1.33
N TYR A 147 -1.87 -8.30 -2.61
CA TYR A 147 -1.10 -9.04 -3.61
C TYR A 147 0.38 -9.14 -3.25
N ALA A 148 0.99 -8.05 -2.77
CA ALA A 148 2.40 -8.03 -2.40
C ALA A 148 2.72 -8.90 -1.16
N ILE A 149 1.78 -9.05 -0.23
CA ILE A 149 1.96 -9.85 0.99
C ILE A 149 1.40 -11.28 0.87
N GLY A 150 0.86 -11.67 -0.29
CA GLY A 150 0.22 -12.98 -0.49
C GLY A 150 -1.11 -13.14 0.26
N GLY A 151 -1.77 -12.02 0.54
CA GLY A 151 -3.12 -11.98 1.11
C GLY A 151 -4.21 -11.96 0.04
N ASP A 152 -5.44 -11.64 0.47
CA ASP A 152 -6.61 -11.56 -0.38
C ASP A 152 -7.50 -10.35 -0.01
N ILE A 153 -8.34 -9.92 -0.95
CA ILE A 153 -9.35 -8.88 -0.76
C ILE A 153 -10.69 -9.36 -1.33
N GLN A 154 -11.73 -9.27 -0.51
CA GLN A 154 -13.07 -9.72 -0.87
C GLN A 154 -14.09 -8.63 -0.58
N ARG A 155 -14.98 -8.36 -1.54
CA ARG A 155 -16.16 -7.53 -1.31
C ARG A 155 -17.18 -8.33 -0.48
N VAL A 156 -17.65 -7.75 0.61
CA VAL A 156 -18.63 -8.36 1.52
C VAL A 156 -19.94 -7.55 1.61
N GLY A 157 -20.04 -6.44 0.88
CA GLY A 157 -21.25 -5.64 0.71
C GLY A 157 -21.03 -4.43 -0.21
N ALA A 158 -22.04 -3.55 -0.32
CA ALA A 158 -22.10 -2.46 -1.31
C ALA A 158 -20.83 -1.57 -1.34
N ASP A 159 -20.22 -1.26 -0.20
CA ASP A 159 -18.94 -0.53 -0.11
C ASP A 159 -18.09 -1.06 1.05
N ILE A 160 -18.20 -2.37 1.34
CA ILE A 160 -17.51 -3.00 2.47
C ILE A 160 -16.59 -4.09 1.93
N PHE A 161 -15.32 -4.00 2.30
CA PHE A 161 -14.27 -4.89 1.85
C PHE A 161 -13.59 -5.56 3.04
N LEU A 162 -13.34 -6.85 2.90
CA LEU A 162 -12.54 -7.64 3.80
C LEU A 162 -11.16 -7.84 3.17
N CYS A 163 -10.12 -7.38 3.86
CA CYS A 163 -8.73 -7.61 3.48
C CYS A 163 -8.09 -8.59 4.46
N THR A 164 -7.48 -9.65 3.95
CA THR A 164 -6.86 -10.69 4.78
C THR A 164 -5.40 -10.92 4.40
N PRO A 165 -4.49 -11.04 5.37
CA PRO A 165 -3.11 -11.48 5.12
C PRO A 165 -3.03 -12.99 4.87
N ASP A 166 -1.85 -13.47 4.47
CA ASP A 166 -1.54 -14.89 4.18
C ASP A 166 -1.87 -15.90 5.30
N ASN A 167 -1.97 -15.43 6.56
CA ASN A 167 -2.25 -16.27 7.72
C ASN A 167 -3.74 -16.38 8.07
N VAL A 168 -4.64 -15.78 7.29
CA VAL A 168 -6.09 -15.81 7.53
C VAL A 168 -6.79 -16.40 6.32
N GLU A 169 -7.40 -17.57 6.50
CA GLU A 169 -8.23 -18.22 5.48
C GLU A 169 -9.68 -17.77 5.62
N VAL A 170 -10.30 -17.39 4.49
CA VAL A 170 -11.71 -17.03 4.40
C VAL A 170 -12.45 -18.14 3.67
N ALA A 171 -13.58 -18.59 4.22
CA ALA A 171 -14.43 -19.60 3.61
C ALA A 171 -15.79 -19.01 3.24
N GLY A 172 -16.27 -19.36 2.04
CA GLY A 172 -17.54 -18.87 1.50
C GLY A 172 -17.38 -17.62 0.62
N SER A 173 -18.48 -17.22 0.00
CA SER A 173 -18.55 -16.01 -0.81
C SER A 173 -19.91 -15.36 -0.60
N ILE A 174 -19.92 -14.04 -0.47
CA ILE A 174 -21.14 -13.25 -0.50
C ILE A 174 -21.34 -12.86 -1.96
N THR A 175 -22.11 -13.66 -2.69
CA THR A 175 -22.53 -13.32 -4.06
C THR A 175 -23.59 -12.23 -3.95
N ASP A 176 -23.16 -11.00 -4.18
CA ASP A 176 -24.06 -9.87 -4.25
C ASP A 176 -24.99 -10.02 -5.46
N HIS A 177 -26.30 -10.12 -5.20
CA HIS A 177 -27.34 -9.79 -6.18
C HIS A 177 -27.39 -8.27 -6.50
N ILE A 178 -26.31 -7.53 -6.22
CA ILE A 178 -26.23 -6.07 -6.39
C ILE A 178 -26.12 -5.68 -7.87
N GLU A 179 -25.58 -6.56 -8.74
CA GLU A 179 -25.55 -6.35 -10.20
C GLU A 179 -26.95 -6.15 -10.83
N SER A 180 -28.01 -6.60 -10.15
CA SER A 180 -29.38 -6.50 -10.68
C SER A 180 -30.07 -5.16 -10.41
N MET A 181 -29.53 -4.30 -9.54
CA MET A 181 -30.17 -3.02 -9.16
C MET A 181 -29.54 -1.79 -9.80
N GLU A 182 -28.25 -1.82 -10.18
CA GLU A 182 -27.63 -0.70 -10.91
C GLU A 182 -27.97 -0.70 -12.41
N ASN A 183 -28.27 -1.86 -12.99
CA ASN A 183 -28.62 -1.98 -14.42
C ASN A 183 -30.08 -1.62 -14.76
N HIS A 184 -30.92 -1.27 -13.78
CA HIS A 184 -32.35 -0.95 -13.99
C HIS A 184 -32.67 0.56 -14.06
N TYR A 185 -31.64 1.42 -14.06
CA TYR A 185 -31.77 2.88 -14.16
C TYR A 185 -30.85 3.49 -15.23
N LYS A 186 -30.59 2.77 -16.33
CA LYS A 186 -30.09 3.37 -17.57
C LYS A 186 -31.22 3.42 -18.60
#